data_AF-A0A6N7R169-F1
#
_entry.id   AF-A0A6N7R169-F1
#
_cell.length_a   1.000
_cell.length_b   1.000
_cell.length_c   1.000
_cell.angle_alpha   90.00
_cell.angle_beta   90.00
_cell.angle_gamma   90.00
#
_symmetry.space_group_name_H-M   'P 1'
#
loop_
_entity.id
_entity.type
_entity.pdbx_description
1 polymer ?
#
loop_
_entity_poly.entity_id
_entity_poly.type
_entity_poly.pdbx_seq_one_letter_code
_entity_poly.pdbx_strand_id
1 'polypeptide(L)' 'MKLFNNLPKSVKKTIRYIYQDVKSIEKLEQIEKELVTHIEKRKEQLKKDN' A
#
# COMPACT_ATOMS: atom_id res chain seq x y z
N MET A 1 5.60 -2.31 -18.57
CA MET A 1 6.62 -2.44 -17.50
C MET A 1 7.39 -1.17 -17.12
N LYS A 2 7.41 -0.09 -17.93
CA LYS A 2 8.14 1.16 -17.59
C LYS A 2 7.63 1.86 -16.31
N LEU A 3 6.32 1.84 -16.05
CA LEU A 3 5.72 2.51 -14.89
C LEU A 3 6.14 1.88 -13.56
N PHE A 4 6.23 0.54 -13.48
CA PHE A 4 6.71 -0.15 -12.28
C PHE A 4 8.13 0.28 -11.94
N ASN A 5 9.01 0.43 -12.94
CA ASN A 5 10.40 0.85 -12.74
C ASN A 5 10.53 2.29 -12.22
N ASN A 6 9.51 3.12 -12.39
CA ASN A 6 9.50 4.50 -11.90
C ASN A 6 8.92 4.63 -10.48
N LEU A 7 8.36 3.55 -9.91
CA LEU A 7 7.84 3.58 -8.55
C LEU A 7 8.96 3.68 -7.50
N PRO A 8 8.70 4.32 -6.34
CA PRO A 8 9.62 4.31 -5.21
C PRO A 8 9.98 2.88 -4.76
N LYS A 9 11.19 2.71 -4.21
CA LYS A 9 11.68 1.40 -3.73
C LYS A 9 10.73 0.74 -2.72
N SER A 10 10.14 1.54 -1.83
CA SER A 10 9.17 1.06 -0.83
C SER A 10 7.91 0.50 -1.50
N VAL A 11 7.32 1.21 -2.45
CA VAL A 11 6.12 0.78 -3.18
C VAL A 11 6.40 -0.50 -3.96
N LYS A 12 7.55 -0.61 -4.63
CA LYS A 12 7.96 -1.83 -5.35
C LYS A 12 8.08 -3.04 -4.42
N LYS A 13 8.60 -2.85 -3.20
CA LYS A 13 8.70 -3.92 -2.20
C LYS A 13 7.32 -4.39 -1.74
N THR A 14 6.40 -3.47 -1.48
CA THR A 14 5.02 -3.81 -1.11
C THR A 14 4.32 -4.57 -2.23
N ILE A 15 4.42 -4.11 -3.48
CA ILE A 15 3.85 -4.80 -4.64
C ILE A 15 4.47 -6.20 -4.77
N ARG A 16 5.79 -6.33 -4.63
CA ARG A 16 6.48 -7.62 -4.67
C ARG A 16 5.96 -8.57 -3.60
N TYR A 17 5.85 -8.11 -2.36
CA TYR A 17 5.32 -8.91 -1.25
C TYR A 17 3.89 -9.40 -1.55
N ILE A 18 3.02 -8.52 -2.05
CA ILE A 18 1.65 -8.87 -2.45
C ILE A 18 1.64 -10.01 -3.48
N TYR A 19 2.47 -9.93 -4.52
CA TYR A 19 2.47 -10.96 -5.56
C TYR A 19 3.20 -12.25 -5.20
N GLN A 20 4.21 -12.19 -4.32
CA GLN A 20 5.07 -13.35 -4.01
C GLN A 20 4.60 -14.11 -2.78
N ASP A 21 4.19 -13.41 -1.73
CA ASP A 21 4.03 -13.96 -0.39
C ASP A 21 2.57 -14.05 0.06
N VAL A 22 1.66 -13.30 -0.56
CA VAL A 22 0.23 -13.33 -0.22
C VAL A 22 -0.45 -14.44 -1.02
N LYS A 23 -0.85 -15.52 -0.34
CA LYS A 23 -1.41 -16.73 -0.95
C LYS A 23 -2.91 -16.93 -0.75
N SER A 24 -3.59 -15.98 -0.10
CA SER A 24 -5.03 -16.06 0.14
C SER A 24 -5.69 -14.70 -0.04
N ILE A 25 -6.98 -14.72 -0.40
CA ILE A 25 -7.78 -13.51 -0.62
C ILE A 25 -7.96 -12.77 0.71
N GLU A 26 -8.22 -13.49 1.80
CA GLU A 26 -8.43 -12.90 3.12
C GLU A 26 -7.20 -12.13 3.58
N LYS A 27 -5.99 -12.64 3.27
CA LYS A 27 -4.75 -11.97 3.62
C LYS A 27 -4.54 -10.69 2.79
N LEU A 28 -4.91 -10.74 1.51
CA LEU A 28 -4.86 -9.57 0.63
C LEU A 28 -5.82 -8.47 1.10
N GLU A 29 -7.06 -8.84 1.43
CA GLU A 29 -8.08 -7.94 1.97
C GLU A 29 -7.64 -7.32 3.30
N GLN A 30 -7.00 -8.10 4.18
CA GLN A 30 -6.43 -7.57 5.42
C GLN A 30 -5.37 -6.50 5.14
N ILE A 31 -4.46 -6.75 4.20
CA ILE A 31 -3.41 -5.80 3.83
C ILE A 31 -4.02 -4.53 3.23
N GLU A 32 -5.02 -4.67 2.35
CA GLU A 32 -5.72 -3.55 1.75
C GLU A 32 -6.38 -2.67 2.82
N LYS A 33 -7.13 -3.28 3.74
CA LYS A 33 -7.80 -2.58 4.84
C LYS A 33 -6.83 -1.76 5.69
N GLU A 34 -5.71 -2.35 6.07
CA GLU A 34 -4.68 -1.66 6.87
C GLU A 34 -4.07 -0.48 6.11
N LEU A 35 -3.69 -0.69 4.84
CA LEU A 35 -3.12 0.37 4.00
C LEU A 35 -4.09 1.54 3.83
N VAL A 36 -5.35 1.26 3.50
CA VAL A 36 -6.40 2.28 3.34
C VAL A 36 -6.59 3.04 4.65
N THR A 37 -6.69 2.35 5.78
CA THR A 37 -6.86 2.97 7.11
C THR A 37 -5.72 3.94 7.42
N HIS A 38 -4.47 3.54 7.18
CA HIS A 38 -3.32 4.41 7.42
C HIS A 38 -3.25 5.60 6.46
N ILE A 39 -3.62 5.41 5.19
CA ILE A 39 -3.69 6.48 4.19
C ILE A 39 -4.73 7.52 4.60
N GLU A 40 -5.94 7.10 4.96
CA GLU A 40 -7.00 8.02 5.38
C GLU A 40 -6.61 8.78 6.65
N LYS A 41 -6.07 8.09 7.65
CA LYS A 41 -5.54 8.74 8.85
C LYS A 41 -4.49 9.81 8.51
N ARG A 42 -3.59 9.54 7.56
CA ARG A 42 -2.58 10.53 7.15
C ARG A 42 -3.20 11.70 6.39
N LYS A 43 -4.21 11.46 5.54
CA LYS A 43 -4.97 12.52 4.86
C LYS A 43 -5.67 13.44 5.87
N GLU A 44 -6.28 12.88 6.90
CA GLU A 44 -6.92 13.67 7.97
C GLU A 44 -5.91 14.53 8.73
N GLN A 45 -4.75 13.98 9.07
CA GLN A 45 -3.67 14.76 9.71
C GLN A 45 -3.23 15.94 8.84
N LEU A 46 -2.97 15.68 7.55
CA LEU A 46 -2.56 16.74 6.62
C LEU A 46 -3.64 17.81 6.41
N LYS A 47 -4.92 17.47 6.53
CA LYS A 47 -6.02 18.45 6.47
C LYS A 47 -6.14 19.30 7.73
N LYS A 48 -5.69 18.81 8.88
CA LYS A 48 -5.69 19.56 10.15
C LYS A 48 -4.48 20.48 10.30
N ASP A 49 -3.39 20.13 9.63
CA ASP A 49 -2.13 20.90 9.62
C ASP A 49 -2.13 22.04 8.56
N ASN A 50 -3.19 22.15 7.74
CA ASN A 50 -3.43 23.25 6.79
C ASN A 50 -4.58 24.13 7.28
#